data_AF-A0A3D1SGM8-F1
#
_entry.id   AF-A0A3D1SGM8-F1
#
_cell.length_a   1.000
_cell.length_b   1.000
_cell.length_c   1.000
_cell.angle_alpha   90.00
_cell.angle_beta   90.00
_cell.angle_gamma   90.00
#
_symmetry.space_group_name_H-M   'P 1'
#
loop_
_entity.id
_entity.type
_entity.pdbx_description
1 polymer ?
#
loop_
_entity_poly.entity_id
_entity_poly.type
_entity_poly.pdbx_seq_one_letter_code
_entity_poly.pdbx_strand_id
1 'polypeptide(L)'
;MKRTNISIFVPHLGCPHRCSFCDQKSISGQQKAPSAEEVYALLEEQTPNLAEKGMTAQIAFFGGSFTAIPREYMTELLSAANKAMERFPAYT
;
A
#
# COMPACT_ATOMS: atom_id res chain seq x y z
N MET A 1 7.26 20.92 8.02
CA MET A 1 6.39 20.32 6.98
C MET A 1 5.65 19.15 7.61
N LYS A 2 4.32 19.07 7.49
CA LYS A 2 3.53 17.99 8.12
C LYS A 2 3.66 16.71 7.29
N ARG A 3 3.76 15.56 7.95
CA ARG A 3 3.91 14.24 7.33
C ARG A 3 2.78 13.30 7.76
N THR A 4 2.35 12.44 6.85
CA THR A 4 1.39 11.35 7.10
C THR A 4 1.83 10.08 6.37
N ASN A 5 1.13 8.98 6.61
CA ASN A 5 1.28 7.76 5.82
C ASN A 5 0.04 7.57 4.94
N ILE A 6 0.23 7.15 3.69
CA ILE A 6 -0.81 6.50 2.89
C ILE A 6 -0.62 5.00 3.04
N SER A 7 -1.55 4.38 3.77
CA SER A 7 -1.54 2.95 4.06
C SER A 7 -2.18 2.16 2.92
N ILE A 8 -1.41 1.26 2.31
CA ILE A 8 -1.88 0.33 1.28
C ILE A 8 -1.88 -1.07 1.89
N PHE A 9 -3.03 -1.68 2.04
CA PHE A 9 -3.14 -3.00 2.67
C PHE A 9 -3.01 -4.11 1.61
N VAL A 10 -1.98 -4.94 1.76
CA VAL A 10 -1.76 -6.16 0.97
C VAL A 10 -2.10 -7.36 1.85
N PRO A 11 -3.24 -8.03 1.62
CA PRO A 11 -3.67 -9.12 2.45
C PRO A 11 -2.64 -10.25 2.41
N HIS A 12 -2.59 -11.00 3.50
CA HIS A 12 -1.68 -12.10 3.66
C HIS A 12 -2.01 -13.26 2.70
N LEU A 13 -1.32 -13.30 1.57
CA LEU A 13 -1.39 -14.36 0.55
C LEU A 13 -0.36 -15.49 0.78
N GLY A 14 0.59 -15.32 1.70
CA GLY A 14 1.85 -16.10 1.73
C GLY A 14 1.99 -17.23 2.76
N CYS A 15 1.25 -17.24 3.88
CA CYS A 15 1.36 -18.35 4.86
C CYS A 15 0.18 -19.32 4.72
N PRO A 16 0.42 -20.61 4.40
CA PRO A 16 -0.62 -21.63 4.34
C PRO A 16 -1.19 -22.00 5.71
N HIS A 17 -0.55 -21.53 6.80
CA HIS A 17 -0.91 -21.86 8.17
C HIS A 17 -1.59 -20.69 8.88
N ARG A 18 -2.54 -21.02 9.78
CA ARG A 18 -3.15 -20.05 10.69
C ARG A 18 -2.24 -19.88 11.90
N CYS A 19 -1.65 -18.69 12.06
CA CYS A 19 -0.86 -18.38 13.25
C CYS A 19 -1.78 -18.32 14.47
N SER A 20 -1.36 -18.88 15.61
CA SER A 20 -2.11 -18.81 16.87
C SER A 20 -2.36 -17.38 17.35
N PHE A 21 -1.54 -16.43 16.89
CA PHE A 21 -1.60 -15.01 17.22
C PHE A 21 -2.16 -14.14 16.08
N CYS A 22 -2.40 -14.69 14.88
CA CYS A 22 -2.87 -13.92 13.74
C CYS A 22 -4.03 -14.63 13.05
N ASP A 23 -5.22 -14.04 13.16
CA ASP A 23 -6.39 -14.38 12.34
C ASP A 23 -6.72 -13.24 11.39
N GLN A 24 -5.78 -12.91 10.51
CA GLN A 24 -5.96 -11.81 9.54
C GLN A 24 -7.19 -12.04 8.64
N LYS A 25 -7.62 -13.29 8.46
CA LYS A 25 -8.85 -13.64 7.71
C LYS A 25 -10.12 -13.10 8.36
N SER A 26 -10.19 -13.09 9.70
CA SER A 26 -11.33 -12.52 10.43
C SER A 26 -11.19 -11.02 10.71
N ILE A 27 -9.96 -10.50 10.81
CA ILE A 27 -9.68 -9.12 11.23
C ILE A 27 -9.68 -8.10 10.08
N SER A 28 -9.19 -8.46 8.89
CA SER A 28 -8.79 -7.44 7.90
C SER A 28 -9.93 -6.79 7.11
N GLY A 29 -11.13 -7.40 7.02
CA GLY A 29 -12.28 -6.88 6.26
C GLY A 29 -12.07 -6.76 4.73
N GLN A 30 -10.83 -6.54 4.27
CA GLN A 30 -10.38 -6.56 2.90
C GLN A 30 -9.83 -7.94 2.53
N GLN A 31 -10.60 -8.68 1.75
CA GLN A 31 -10.16 -9.95 1.20
C GLN A 31 -9.38 -9.81 -0.12
N LYS A 32 -9.51 -8.67 -0.81
CA LYS A 32 -8.94 -8.48 -2.14
C LYS A 32 -7.57 -7.80 -2.04
N ALA A 33 -6.57 -8.43 -2.66
CA ALA A 33 -5.27 -7.83 -2.86
C ALA A 33 -5.36 -6.69 -3.89
N PRO A 34 -4.77 -5.51 -3.63
CA PRO A 34 -4.86 -4.38 -4.55
C PRO A 34 -4.05 -4.66 -5.82
N SER A 35 -4.52 -4.21 -6.97
CA SER A 35 -3.71 -4.19 -8.19
C SER A 35 -2.74 -3.00 -8.20
N ALA A 36 -1.75 -3.04 -9.09
CA ALA A 36 -0.82 -1.94 -9.28
C ALA A 36 -1.54 -0.65 -9.75
N GLU A 37 -2.58 -0.79 -10.57
CA GLU A 37 -3.43 0.30 -11.03
C GLU A 37 -4.26 0.89 -9.88
N GLU A 38 -4.83 0.04 -9.02
CA GLU A 38 -5.57 0.48 -7.82
C GLU A 38 -4.65 1.26 -6.86
N VAL A 39 -3.39 0.82 -6.70
CA VAL A 39 -2.37 1.54 -5.93
C VAL A 39 -2.06 2.91 -6.53
N TYR A 40 -1.79 2.97 -7.84
CA TYR A 40 -1.47 4.24 -8.49
C TYR A 40 -2.66 5.21 -8.42
N ALA A 41 -3.87 4.74 -8.71
CA ALA A 41 -5.08 5.54 -8.68
C ALA A 41 -5.35 6.12 -7.28
N LEU A 42 -5.16 5.32 -6.22
CA LEU A 42 -5.27 5.80 -4.84
C LEU A 42 -4.29 6.95 -4.56
N LEU A 43 -3.04 6.83 -4.99
CA LEU A 43 -2.03 7.88 -4.78
C LEU A 43 -2.36 9.14 -5.62
N GLU A 44 -2.81 8.97 -6.85
CA GLU A 44 -3.27 10.10 -7.66
C GLU A 44 -4.45 10.83 -6.99
N GLU A 45 -5.44 10.09 -6.49
CA GLU A 45 -6.63 10.63 -5.83
C GLU A 45 -6.29 11.36 -4.51
N GLN A 46 -5.32 10.88 -3.74
CA GLN A 46 -4.93 11.49 -2.47
C GLN A 46 -4.02 12.72 -2.63
N THR A 47 -3.40 12.90 -3.79
CA THR A 47 -2.43 13.99 -4.04
C THR A 47 -3.03 15.39 -3.82
N PRO A 48 -4.22 15.74 -4.36
CA PRO A 48 -4.83 17.06 -4.12
C PRO A 48 -5.10 17.33 -2.63
N ASN A 49 -5.56 16.33 -1.88
CA ASN A 49 -5.86 16.44 -0.45
C ASN A 49 -4.59 16.71 0.37
N LEU A 50 -3.46 16.09 0.00
CA LEU A 50 -2.16 16.33 0.63
C LEU A 50 -1.67 17.75 0.34
N ALA A 51 -1.81 18.22 -0.91
CA ALA A 51 -1.43 19.55 -1.32
C ALA A 51 -2.23 20.64 -0.58
N GLU A 52 -3.56 20.50 -0.50
CA GLU A 52 -4.44 21.44 0.22
C GLU A 52 -4.05 21.57 1.70
N LYS A 53 -3.67 20.45 2.33
CA LYS A 53 -3.25 20.42 3.74
C LYS A 53 -1.79 20.80 3.96
N GLY A 54 -1.02 21.07 2.90
CA GLY A 54 0.41 21.34 2.97
C GLY A 54 1.21 20.17 3.58
N MET A 55 0.79 18.93 3.28
CA MET A 55 1.34 17.70 3.80
C MET A 55 2.15 16.95 2.75
N THR A 56 3.13 16.18 3.23
CA THR A 56 3.78 15.13 2.45
C THR A 56 3.39 13.78 3.03
N ALA A 57 3.45 12.72 2.23
CA ALA A 57 3.10 11.39 2.67
C ALA A 57 4.15 10.34 2.33
N GLN A 58 4.36 9.40 3.25
CA GLN A 58 5.10 8.18 2.99
C GLN A 58 4.15 7.09 2.51
N ILE A 59 4.55 6.38 1.45
CA ILE A 59 3.79 5.23 0.95
C ILE A 59 4.17 4.03 1.81
N ALA A 60 3.17 3.42 2.46
CA ALA A 60 3.40 2.33 3.39
C ALA A 60 2.52 1.12 3.03
N PHE A 61 3.17 0.03 2.62
CA PHE A 61 2.52 -1.26 2.40
C PHE A 61 2.38 -1.99 3.74
N PHE A 62 1.14 -2.22 4.15
CA PHE A 62 0.76 -2.95 5.37
C PHE A 62 0.14 -4.29 5.02
N GLY A 63 0.05 -5.20 6.00
CA GLY A 63 -0.65 -6.47 5.84
C GLY A 63 0.16 -7.64 6.37
N GLY A 64 0.11 -8.77 5.67
CA GLY A 64 0.95 -9.95 6.00
C GLY A 64 2.44 -9.72 5.77
N SER A 65 3.17 -10.79 5.48
CA SER A 65 4.56 -10.70 5.02
C SER A 65 4.60 -10.20 3.58
N PHE A 66 4.67 -8.87 3.36
CA PHE A 66 4.73 -8.26 2.01
C PHE A 66 5.84 -8.89 1.14
N THR A 67 6.98 -9.20 1.73
CA THR A 67 8.10 -9.87 1.06
C THR A 67 7.89 -11.36 0.76
N ALA A 68 6.79 -11.95 1.23
CA ALA A 68 6.43 -13.35 1.01
C ALA A 68 5.32 -13.55 -0.04
N ILE A 69 4.87 -12.49 -0.72
CA ILE A 69 3.98 -12.59 -1.88
C ILE A 69 4.81 -12.90 -3.15
N PRO A 70 4.19 -13.34 -4.26
CA PRO A 70 4.90 -13.56 -5.52
C PRO A 70 5.73 -12.33 -5.91
N ARG A 71 7.00 -12.55 -6.29
CA ARG A 71 7.96 -11.47 -6.55
C ARG A 71 7.48 -10.50 -7.62
N GLU A 72 6.91 -11.02 -8.70
CA GLU A 72 6.37 -10.22 -9.81
C GLU A 72 5.30 -9.25 -9.31
N TYR A 73 4.30 -9.76 -8.59
CA TYR A 73 3.26 -8.94 -7.97
C TYR A 73 3.83 -7.89 -7.00
N MET A 74 4.77 -8.28 -6.13
CA MET A 74 5.45 -7.33 -5.23
C MET A 74 6.13 -6.21 -6.02
N THR A 75 6.83 -6.53 -7.10
CA THR A 75 7.52 -5.54 -7.93
C THR A 75 6.56 -4.64 -8.72
N GLU A 76 5.39 -5.14 -9.12
CA GLU A 76 4.36 -4.33 -9.77
C GLU A 76 3.81 -3.25 -8.83
N LEU A 77 3.52 -3.62 -7.57
CA LEU A 77 3.08 -2.66 -6.55
C LEU A 77 4.13 -1.59 -6.27
N LEU A 78 5.40 -2.00 -6.12
CA LEU A 78 6.51 -1.08 -5.89
C LEU A 78 6.75 -0.16 -7.10
N SER A 79 6.59 -0.69 -8.32
CA SER A 79 6.70 0.10 -9.56
C SER A 79 5.60 1.16 -9.65
N ALA A 80 4.36 0.81 -9.29
CA ALA A 80 3.25 1.78 -9.22
C ALA A 80 3.53 2.90 -8.20
N ALA A 81 3.98 2.53 -7.00
CA ALA A 81 4.37 3.51 -5.98
C ALA A 81 5.52 4.42 -6.45
N ASN A 82 6.55 3.85 -7.09
CA ASN A 82 7.68 4.63 -7.61
C ASN A 82 7.23 5.61 -8.72
N LYS A 83 6.38 5.17 -9.65
CA LYS A 83 5.81 6.06 -10.68
C LYS A 83 5.02 7.22 -10.05
N ALA A 84 4.25 6.96 -9.00
CA ALA A 84 3.53 8.01 -8.28
C ALA A 84 4.49 8.98 -7.58
N MET A 85 5.59 8.50 -6.98
CA MET A 85 6.63 9.36 -6.38
C MET A 85 7.33 10.24 -7.42
N GLU A 86 7.65 9.70 -8.59
CA GLU A 86 8.26 10.46 -9.69
C GLU A 86 7.30 11.53 -10.25
N ARG A 87 5.99 11.22 -10.27
CA ARG A 87 4.96 12.10 -10.82
C ARG A 87 4.49 13.19 -9.84
N PHE A 88 4.35 12.85 -8.56
CA PHE A 88 3.74 13.69 -7.55
C PHE A 88 4.72 14.00 -6.40
N PRO A 89 5.13 15.27 -6.23
CA PRO A 89 6.12 15.66 -5.22
C PRO A 89 5.58 15.59 -3.78
N ALA A 90 4.30 15.25 -3.60
CA ALA A 90 3.69 15.05 -2.29
C ALA A 90 4.17 13.76 -1.60
N TYR A 91 4.73 12.80 -2.35
CA TYR A 91 5.19 11.51 -1.83
C TYR A 91 6.70 11.48 -1.58
N THR A 92 7.10 10.78 -0.52
CA THR A 92 8.50 10.61 -0.09
C THR A 92 8.79 9.20 0.37
#